data_AF-A0A1W6MYV6-F1
#
_entry.id   AF-A0A1W6MYV6-F1
#
_cell.length_a   1.000
_cell.length_b   1.000
_cell.length_c   1.000
_cell.angle_alpha   90.00
_cell.angle_beta   90.00
_cell.angle_gamma   90.00
#
_symmetry.space_group_name_H-M   'P 1'
#
loop_
_entity.id
_entity.type
_entity.pdbx_description
1 polymer ?
#
loop_
_entity_poly.entity_id
_entity_poly.type
_entity_poly.pdbx_seq_one_letter_code
_entity_poly.pdbx_strand_id
1 'polypeptide(L)'
;MNDDATQSVWRIEADSEAATAAIAADLASLLRGGDVVALSGELGVGKTAFARALIRAIAKDPTIEAPSPSFTLMQVYEGDFGKIVHADFYRIEAVHELAELGWEDVVQDAIVLVEWPERSKEIMDADHLDVALSYASEIGPNARMVTISGHGAFAKRLEAFKSLREFLRQAGWDDAHRAFLQGDASSRSYETMRKPNGESAILMISPARPDGPPIRFGRSYSAIARLAESIRAFVAVAEGLAAQGFSAPKIIARDLDAGLAIVEDLGREGLVHAEGPIPERYEWAIEALAILHSRSLPTVLPLSDGGTYRIPPYDIDALLIEVELLLDWYVDRAAKTIVPSGARAVFIKLWRHALNECCTAGTTWTLRDFHSPNLLWLPGREGVQRVGMIDFQDCVLGHPAYDVASLAQDARVTVPDELELRLIASYARKRRQLDESFEMTSFARAYAILGAQRATKILGIFARLDQRDGKPQYLAHMPRVQRYLLKGLRHPALQDIARWYATHLPHLFANDA
;
A
#
# COMPACT_ATOMS: atom_id res chain seq x y z
N MET A 1 -23.91 -13.29 21.05
CA MET A 1 -23.56 -14.72 21.14
C MET A 1 -22.05 -14.76 21.06
N ASN A 2 -21.41 -14.96 22.22
CA ASN A 2 -19.97 -15.09 22.50
C ASN A 2 -19.02 -14.45 21.49
N ASP A 3 -18.69 -13.16 21.72
CA ASP A 3 -17.37 -12.64 21.36
C ASP A 3 -16.38 -13.34 22.30
N ASP A 4 -15.82 -14.46 21.84
CA ASP A 4 -14.57 -14.96 22.41
C ASP A 4 -13.55 -13.83 22.23
N ALA A 5 -13.12 -13.23 23.34
CA ALA A 5 -12.08 -12.21 23.32
C ALA A 5 -10.86 -12.80 22.60
N THR A 6 -10.63 -12.36 21.36
CA THR A 6 -9.51 -12.84 20.56
C THR A 6 -8.23 -12.51 21.28
N GLN A 7 -7.60 -13.51 21.91
CA GLN A 7 -6.33 -13.39 22.59
C GLN A 7 -5.25 -14.06 21.74
N SER A 8 -4.21 -13.32 21.39
CA SER A 8 -3.01 -13.88 20.76
C SER A 8 -1.94 -14.02 21.83
N VAL A 9 -1.30 -15.19 21.93
CA VAL A 9 -0.25 -15.46 22.94
C VAL A 9 1.04 -15.92 22.25
N TRP A 10 2.14 -15.30 22.64
CA TRP A 10 3.48 -15.61 22.16
C TRP A 10 4.42 -15.84 23.35
N ARG A 11 5.05 -17.02 23.38
CA ARG A 11 6.01 -17.41 24.42
C ARG A 11 7.41 -17.45 23.82
N ILE A 12 8.37 -16.83 24.51
CA ILE A 12 9.76 -16.74 24.08
C ILE A 12 10.66 -17.06 25.26
N GLU A 13 11.63 -17.93 25.01
CA GLU A 13 12.73 -18.19 25.94
C GLU A 13 13.83 -17.15 25.73
N ALA A 14 14.21 -16.48 26.81
CA ALA A 14 15.38 -15.62 26.87
C ALA A 14 16.41 -16.28 27.79
N ASP A 15 17.57 -16.64 27.26
CA ASP A 15 18.63 -17.33 28.01
C ASP A 15 19.44 -16.40 28.93
N SER A 16 19.24 -15.08 28.79
CA SER A 16 20.03 -14.05 29.44
C SER A 16 19.24 -12.74 29.61
N GLU A 17 19.75 -11.85 30.46
CA GLU A 17 19.21 -10.48 30.59
C GLU A 17 19.32 -9.70 29.28
N ALA A 18 20.41 -9.90 28.52
CA ALA A 18 20.59 -9.30 27.21
C ALA A 18 19.53 -9.79 26.20
N ALA A 19 19.21 -11.09 26.18
CA ALA A 19 18.12 -11.62 25.36
C ALA A 19 16.76 -11.05 25.77
N THR A 20 16.51 -10.88 27.07
CA THR A 20 15.28 -10.25 27.59
C THR A 20 15.17 -8.79 27.13
N ALA A 21 16.28 -8.04 27.19
CA ALA A 21 16.34 -6.66 26.70
C ALA A 21 16.14 -6.56 25.18
N ALA A 22 16.66 -7.54 24.41
CA ALA A 22 16.45 -7.59 22.96
C ALA A 22 14.97 -7.83 22.61
N ILE A 23 14.28 -8.73 23.33
CA ILE A 23 12.82 -8.92 23.16
C ILE A 23 12.06 -7.63 23.43
N ALA A 24 12.42 -6.90 24.49
CA ALA A 24 11.82 -5.61 24.82
C ALA A 24 12.07 -4.57 23.69
N ALA A 25 13.30 -4.49 23.18
CA ALA A 25 13.63 -3.58 22.09
C ALA A 25 12.87 -3.92 20.79
N ASP A 26 12.72 -5.20 20.47
CA ASP A 26 11.95 -5.66 19.31
C ASP A 26 10.49 -5.23 19.40
N LEU A 27 9.88 -5.34 20.58
CA LEU A 27 8.49 -4.93 20.82
C LEU A 27 8.27 -3.43 20.63
N ALA A 28 9.31 -2.58 20.75
CA ALA A 28 9.16 -1.14 20.51
C ALA A 28 8.58 -0.84 19.12
N SER A 29 8.94 -1.65 18.11
CA SER A 29 8.43 -1.49 16.74
C SER A 29 6.94 -1.84 16.56
N LEU A 30 6.36 -2.54 17.54
CA LEU A 30 4.93 -2.84 17.57
C LEU A 30 4.12 -1.67 18.11
N LEU A 31 4.69 -0.82 18.97
CA LEU A 31 3.97 0.18 19.77
C LEU A 31 3.77 1.52 19.05
N ARG A 32 2.72 2.23 19.46
CA ARG A 32 2.27 3.54 18.96
C ARG A 32 1.75 4.38 20.13
N GLY A 33 1.69 5.71 19.96
CA GLY A 33 1.05 6.58 20.96
C GLY A 33 -0.39 6.14 21.28
N GLY A 34 -0.74 6.15 22.56
CA GLY A 34 -2.00 5.66 23.12
C GLY A 34 -1.98 4.18 23.55
N ASP A 35 -0.91 3.44 23.26
CA ASP A 35 -0.81 2.03 23.63
C ASP A 35 -0.50 1.81 25.12
N VAL A 36 -1.10 0.75 25.69
CA VAL A 36 -0.82 0.30 27.06
C VAL A 36 -0.11 -1.06 27.05
N VAL A 37 0.99 -1.14 27.80
CA VAL A 37 1.76 -2.37 28.03
C VAL A 37 1.77 -2.69 29.52
N ALA A 38 1.15 -3.80 29.89
CA ALA A 38 1.12 -4.32 31.25
C ALA A 38 2.28 -5.29 31.50
N LEU A 39 3.08 -5.04 32.53
CA LEU A 39 4.22 -5.86 32.92
C LEU A 39 3.89 -6.61 34.21
N SER A 40 3.81 -7.94 34.12
CA SER A 40 3.48 -8.82 35.24
C SER A 40 4.58 -9.87 35.49
N GLY A 41 4.59 -10.41 36.71
CA GLY A 41 5.56 -11.43 37.14
C GLY A 41 6.06 -11.21 38.55
N GLU A 42 6.78 -12.21 39.09
CA GLU A 42 7.26 -12.20 40.47
C GLU A 42 8.20 -11.03 40.79
N LEU A 43 8.40 -10.75 42.07
CA LEU A 43 9.36 -9.75 42.53
C LEU A 43 10.78 -10.16 42.10
N GLY A 44 11.54 -9.24 41.50
CA GLY A 44 12.90 -9.52 41.06
C GLY A 44 13.02 -10.27 39.72
N VAL A 45 11.91 -10.59 39.05
CA VAL A 45 11.96 -11.31 37.75
C VAL A 45 12.51 -10.45 36.60
N GLY A 46 12.61 -9.13 36.79
CA GLY A 46 13.22 -8.22 35.81
C GLY A 46 12.25 -7.29 35.06
N LYS A 47 11.03 -7.07 35.57
CA LYS A 47 10.03 -6.15 34.96
C LYS A 47 10.60 -4.76 34.64
N THR A 48 11.21 -4.10 35.62
CA THR A 48 11.84 -2.78 35.41
C THR A 48 13.02 -2.83 34.41
N ALA A 49 13.76 -3.94 34.33
CA ALA A 49 14.82 -4.09 33.33
C ALA A 49 14.22 -4.20 31.91
N PHE A 50 13.11 -4.93 31.77
CA PHE A 50 12.35 -5.00 30.53
C PHE A 50 11.78 -3.63 30.14
N ALA A 51 11.12 -2.92 31.08
CA ALA A 51 10.58 -1.58 30.88
C ALA A 51 11.66 -0.61 30.40
N ARG A 52 12.82 -0.60 31.05
CA ARG A 52 13.96 0.25 30.68
C ARG A 52 14.47 -0.05 29.28
N ALA A 53 14.63 -1.32 28.91
CA ALA A 53 15.06 -1.69 27.57
C ALA A 53 14.05 -1.23 26.50
N LEU A 54 12.76 -1.38 26.78
CA LEU A 54 11.68 -0.90 25.91
C LEU A 54 11.68 0.63 25.78
N ILE A 55 11.78 1.37 26.90
CA ILE A 55 11.86 2.84 26.92
C ILE A 55 13.03 3.33 26.09
N ARG A 56 14.23 2.78 26.28
CA ARG A 56 15.44 3.13 25.51
C ARG A 56 15.24 2.89 24.01
N ALA A 57 14.58 1.80 23.64
CA ALA A 57 14.32 1.49 22.24
C ALA A 57 13.30 2.46 21.60
N ILE A 58 12.22 2.79 22.31
CA ILE A 58 11.20 3.74 21.84
C ILE A 58 11.79 5.16 21.74
N ALA A 59 12.54 5.59 22.76
CA ALA A 59 13.17 6.91 22.82
C ALA A 59 14.45 7.01 21.96
N LYS A 60 14.95 5.89 21.43
CA LYS A 60 16.22 5.76 20.70
C LYS A 60 17.42 6.34 21.46
N ASP A 61 17.38 6.29 22.78
CA ASP A 61 18.44 6.76 23.65
C ASP A 61 18.86 5.63 24.62
N PRO A 62 20.02 4.99 24.40
CA PRO A 62 20.50 3.92 25.26
C PRO A 62 20.96 4.40 26.64
N THR A 63 21.09 5.71 26.86
CA THR A 63 21.61 6.31 28.10
C THR A 63 20.55 6.53 29.16
N ILE A 64 19.25 6.52 28.80
CA ILE A 64 18.14 6.69 29.73
C ILE A 64 18.24 5.69 30.88
N GLU A 65 18.21 6.15 32.13
CA GLU A 65 18.35 5.27 33.29
C GLU A 65 17.10 4.43 33.57
N ALA A 66 15.90 5.01 33.36
CA ALA A 66 14.58 4.47 33.69
C ALA A 66 14.56 3.53 34.93
N PRO A 67 14.74 4.09 36.14
CA PRO A 67 14.66 3.32 37.38
C PRO A 67 13.22 2.91 37.69
N SER A 68 13.05 1.98 38.64
CA SER A 68 11.70 1.55 39.07
C SER A 68 10.94 2.73 39.70
N PRO A 69 9.73 3.08 39.20
CA PRO A 69 8.95 4.18 39.75
C PRO A 69 8.20 3.78 41.03
N SER A 70 8.61 2.73 41.76
CA SER A 70 7.90 2.25 42.96
C SER A 70 7.69 3.29 44.07
N PHE A 71 8.52 4.34 44.13
CA PHE A 71 8.35 5.45 45.08
C PHE A 71 7.79 6.72 44.44
N THR A 72 8.10 6.98 43.16
CA THR A 72 7.58 8.14 42.43
C THR A 72 6.19 7.87 41.84
N LEU A 73 5.74 6.61 41.89
CA LEU A 73 4.55 6.00 41.28
C LEU A 73 4.53 6.06 39.74
N MET A 74 5.06 7.13 39.15
CA MET A 74 5.13 7.37 37.72
C MET A 74 6.41 8.12 37.35
N GLN A 75 6.94 7.86 36.15
CA GLN A 75 7.94 8.68 35.48
C GLN A 75 7.54 8.88 34.02
N VAL A 76 7.91 10.04 33.47
CA VAL A 76 7.62 10.42 32.08
C VAL A 76 8.94 10.62 31.36
N TYR A 77 9.04 10.03 30.18
CA TYR A 77 10.16 10.19 29.26
C TYR A 77 9.67 10.73 27.93
N GLU A 78 10.55 11.42 27.24
CA GLU A 78 10.29 11.89 25.88
C GLU A 78 10.73 10.82 24.87
N GLY A 79 9.94 10.63 23.81
CA GLY A 79 10.26 9.76 22.69
C GLY A 79 9.89 10.40 21.35
N ASP A 80 10.40 9.83 20.26
CA ASP A 80 10.20 10.36 18.89
C ASP A 80 8.72 10.48 18.47
N PHE A 81 7.84 9.69 19.09
CA PHE A 81 6.41 9.60 18.76
C PHE A 81 5.48 10.11 19.85
N GLY A 82 6.03 10.79 20.87
CA GLY A 82 5.28 11.29 22.02
C GLY A 82 5.87 10.85 23.35
N LYS A 83 5.09 11.04 24.42
CA LYS A 83 5.51 10.70 25.79
C LYS A 83 5.50 9.19 26.02
N ILE A 84 6.41 8.74 26.87
CA ILE A 84 6.43 7.39 27.42
C ILE A 84 6.20 7.51 28.92
N VAL A 85 5.17 6.86 29.44
CA VAL A 85 4.80 6.86 30.85
C VAL A 85 5.18 5.50 31.43
N HIS A 86 6.01 5.48 32.46
CA HIS A 86 6.33 4.27 33.22
C HIS A 86 5.75 4.40 34.62
N ALA A 87 4.78 3.56 34.95
CA ALA A 87 4.10 3.56 36.23
C ALA A 87 4.23 2.23 36.96
N ASP A 88 4.21 2.28 38.29
CA ASP A 88 4.25 1.11 39.16
C ASP A 88 3.06 1.17 40.12
N PHE A 89 2.13 0.22 39.96
CA PHE A 89 0.89 0.18 40.73
C PHE A 89 1.00 -0.66 42.01
N TYR A 90 2.19 -1.17 42.36
CA TYR A 90 2.38 -2.02 43.53
C TYR A 90 1.91 -1.37 44.85
N ARG A 91 1.99 -0.04 44.94
CA ARG A 91 1.67 0.75 46.14
C ARG A 91 0.39 1.57 46.06
N ILE A 92 -0.35 1.47 44.96
CA ILE A 92 -1.59 2.23 44.78
C ILE A 92 -2.72 1.46 45.46
N GLU A 93 -3.40 2.09 46.40
CA GLU A 93 -4.53 1.48 47.11
C GLU A 93 -5.86 1.74 46.39
N ALA A 94 -5.98 2.87 45.68
CA ALA A 94 -7.16 3.21 44.89
C ALA A 94 -6.87 4.07 43.65
N VAL A 95 -7.70 3.90 42.61
CA VAL A 95 -7.59 4.56 41.29
C VAL A 95 -7.55 6.10 41.35
N HIS A 96 -8.20 6.71 42.35
CA HIS A 96 -8.25 8.17 42.49
C HIS A 96 -6.88 8.80 42.83
N GLU A 97 -5.94 8.04 43.41
CA GLU A 97 -4.58 8.50 43.67
C GLU A 97 -3.83 8.83 42.37
N LEU A 98 -4.19 8.18 41.25
CA LEU A 98 -3.61 8.47 39.94
C LEU A 98 -4.13 9.79 39.36
N ALA A 99 -5.38 10.15 39.64
CA ALA A 99 -5.93 11.45 39.21
C ALA A 99 -5.17 12.62 39.85
N GLU A 100 -4.75 12.48 41.12
CA GLU A 100 -3.94 13.49 41.82
C GLU A 100 -2.53 13.67 41.22
N LEU A 101 -2.03 12.66 40.50
CA LEU A 101 -0.74 12.69 39.80
C LEU A 101 -0.85 13.26 38.37
N GLY A 102 -2.02 13.78 37.98
CA GLY A 102 -2.26 14.30 36.63
C GLY A 102 -2.25 13.20 35.56
N TRP A 103 -2.60 11.97 35.94
CA TRP A 103 -2.59 10.80 35.05
C TRP A 103 -3.30 11.06 33.73
N GLU A 104 -4.52 11.59 33.77
CA GLU A 104 -5.35 11.83 32.58
C GLU A 104 -4.66 12.71 31.52
N ASP A 105 -3.96 13.76 31.95
CA ASP A 105 -3.26 14.69 31.06
C ASP A 105 -1.95 14.09 30.51
N VAL A 106 -1.33 13.19 31.27
CA VAL A 106 0.00 12.65 30.95
C VAL A 106 -0.10 11.42 30.04
N VAL A 107 -1.13 10.59 30.21
CA VAL A 107 -1.33 9.38 29.39
C VAL A 107 -1.98 9.66 28.04
N GLN A 108 -2.54 10.86 27.84
CA GLN A 108 -3.14 11.24 26.58
C GLN A 108 -2.10 11.10 25.45
N ASP A 109 -2.41 10.23 24.48
CA ASP A 109 -1.57 9.88 23.32
C ASP A 109 -0.18 9.29 23.67
N ALA A 110 0.08 8.97 24.93
CA ALA A 110 1.36 8.42 25.40
C ALA A 110 1.42 6.89 25.26
N ILE A 111 2.63 6.33 25.20
CA ILE A 111 2.83 4.88 25.43
C ILE A 111 2.93 4.67 26.94
N VAL A 112 2.05 3.86 27.51
CA VAL A 112 1.97 3.63 28.95
C VAL A 112 2.47 2.24 29.30
N LEU A 113 3.51 2.15 30.13
CA LEU A 113 4.06 0.94 30.70
C LEU A 113 3.63 0.83 32.17
N VAL A 114 2.86 -0.19 32.51
CA VAL A 114 2.33 -0.39 33.87
C VAL A 114 2.94 -1.64 34.48
N GLU A 115 3.73 -1.50 35.54
CA GLU A 115 4.11 -2.62 36.39
C GLU A 115 3.01 -2.93 37.41
N TRP A 116 2.81 -4.23 37.69
CA TRP A 116 1.78 -4.73 38.63
C TRP A 116 0.33 -4.34 38.24
N PRO A 117 -0.08 -4.58 36.99
CA PRO A 117 -1.40 -4.21 36.48
C PRO A 117 -2.56 -4.82 37.28
N GLU A 118 -2.35 -5.95 37.96
CA GLU A 118 -3.35 -6.63 38.77
C GLU A 118 -3.91 -5.78 39.92
N ARG A 119 -3.19 -4.73 40.34
CA ARG A 119 -3.62 -3.80 41.38
C ARG A 119 -4.67 -2.80 40.88
N SER A 120 -4.79 -2.61 39.57
CA SER A 120 -5.78 -1.70 38.99
C SER A 120 -6.28 -2.19 37.64
N LYS A 121 -7.20 -3.16 37.67
CA LYS A 121 -7.84 -3.68 36.45
C LYS A 121 -8.76 -2.67 35.76
N GLU A 122 -9.22 -1.65 36.47
CA GLU A 122 -10.13 -0.62 35.96
C GLU A 122 -9.46 0.36 34.99
N ILE A 123 -8.13 0.42 34.97
CA ILE A 123 -7.33 1.35 34.15
C ILE A 123 -6.84 0.68 32.85
N MET A 124 -6.95 -0.64 32.76
CA MET A 124 -6.57 -1.37 31.55
C MET A 124 -7.68 -1.22 30.51
N ASP A 125 -7.36 -0.56 29.40
CA ASP A 125 -8.23 -0.54 28.22
C ASP A 125 -8.47 -1.98 27.72
N ALA A 126 -9.56 -2.22 27.00
CA ALA A 126 -9.82 -3.52 26.36
C ALA A 126 -8.73 -3.87 25.33
N ASP A 127 -8.02 -2.86 24.81
CA ASP A 127 -6.94 -2.98 23.85
C ASP A 127 -5.57 -2.75 24.51
N HIS A 128 -4.95 -3.80 25.05
CA HIS A 128 -3.63 -3.70 25.68
C HIS A 128 -2.71 -4.90 25.36
N LEU A 129 -1.42 -4.73 25.67
CA LEU A 129 -0.41 -5.78 25.57
C LEU A 129 0.04 -6.22 26.96
N ASP A 130 -0.20 -7.48 27.31
CA ASP A 130 0.33 -8.09 28.53
C ASP A 130 1.69 -8.73 28.25
N VAL A 131 2.70 -8.41 29.06
CA VAL A 131 4.01 -9.06 29.07
C VAL A 131 4.24 -9.65 30.47
N ALA A 132 4.12 -10.97 30.56
CA ALA A 132 4.41 -11.72 31.77
C ALA A 132 5.82 -12.31 31.71
N LEU A 133 6.63 -12.03 32.73
CA LEU A 133 7.95 -12.61 32.91
C LEU A 133 7.92 -13.66 34.02
N SER A 134 8.46 -14.85 33.76
CA SER A 134 8.69 -15.89 34.77
C SER A 134 10.12 -16.42 34.68
N TYR A 135 10.64 -16.96 35.79
CA TYR A 135 11.94 -17.63 35.79
C TYR A 135 11.89 -18.88 34.89
N ALA A 136 12.94 -19.08 34.09
CA ALA A 136 13.16 -20.29 33.30
C ALA A 136 14.39 -21.04 33.83
N SER A 137 14.35 -21.42 35.11
CA SER A 137 15.51 -21.93 35.85
C SER A 137 16.13 -23.19 35.26
N GLU A 138 15.37 -23.97 34.47
CA GLU A 138 15.91 -25.11 33.72
C GLU A 138 16.87 -24.72 32.59
N ILE A 139 16.77 -23.51 32.04
CA ILE A 139 17.67 -23.00 30.98
C ILE A 139 18.92 -22.37 31.62
N GLY A 140 18.74 -21.60 32.69
CA GLY A 140 19.84 -20.97 33.41
C GLY A 140 19.36 -19.98 34.48
N PRO A 141 20.27 -19.51 35.37
CA PRO A 141 19.91 -18.63 36.49
C PRO A 141 19.38 -17.26 36.04
N ASN A 142 19.85 -16.76 34.90
CA ASN A 142 19.43 -15.48 34.32
C ASN A 142 18.39 -15.63 33.22
N ALA A 143 17.93 -16.86 32.96
CA ALA A 143 16.96 -17.11 31.90
C ALA A 143 15.54 -16.74 32.35
N ARG A 144 14.74 -16.26 31.40
CA ARG A 144 13.35 -15.88 31.59
C ARG A 144 12.49 -16.49 30.50
N MET A 145 11.28 -16.88 30.86
CA MET A 145 10.20 -17.09 29.91
C MET A 145 9.42 -15.79 29.81
N VAL A 146 9.35 -15.23 28.61
CA VAL A 146 8.57 -14.01 28.33
C VAL A 146 7.31 -14.44 27.59
N THR A 147 6.15 -14.25 28.23
CA THR A 147 4.83 -14.51 27.62
C THR A 147 4.16 -13.20 27.29
N ILE A 148 3.97 -12.94 26.00
CA ILE A 148 3.36 -11.73 25.48
C ILE A 148 1.95 -12.08 25.01
N SER A 149 0.93 -11.37 25.49
CA SER A 149 -0.46 -11.58 25.13
C SER A 149 -1.09 -10.29 24.64
N GLY A 150 -1.68 -10.31 23.45
CA GLY A 150 -2.40 -9.17 22.89
C GLY A 150 -3.90 -9.31 23.14
N HIS A 151 -4.51 -8.24 23.65
CA HIS A 151 -5.93 -8.16 23.95
C HIS A 151 -6.65 -7.18 23.01
N GLY A 152 -7.89 -7.48 22.63
CA GLY A 152 -8.66 -6.66 21.69
C GLY A 152 -7.91 -6.41 20.37
N ALA A 153 -7.74 -5.15 19.95
CA ALA A 153 -7.02 -4.76 18.74
C ALA A 153 -5.54 -5.19 18.76
N PHE A 154 -4.94 -5.33 19.95
CA PHE A 154 -3.55 -5.79 20.08
C PHE A 154 -3.35 -7.25 19.68
N ALA A 155 -4.38 -8.10 19.75
CA ALA A 155 -4.26 -9.51 19.41
C ALA A 155 -3.81 -9.71 17.95
N LYS A 156 -4.47 -9.02 17.02
CA LYS A 156 -4.13 -9.05 15.58
C LYS A 156 -2.78 -8.41 15.30
N ARG A 157 -2.45 -7.32 16.01
CA ARG A 157 -1.14 -6.66 15.91
C ARG A 157 0.00 -7.58 16.34
N LEU A 158 -0.16 -8.26 17.48
CA LEU A 158 0.83 -9.20 18.00
C LEU A 158 1.00 -10.40 17.07
N GLU A 159 -0.10 -10.93 16.53
CA GLU A 159 -0.03 -12.01 15.55
C GLU A 159 0.73 -11.58 14.28
N ALA A 160 0.40 -10.42 13.71
CA ALA A 160 1.11 -9.88 12.55
C ALA A 160 2.60 -9.63 12.84
N PHE A 161 2.93 -9.13 14.03
CA PHE A 161 4.31 -8.91 14.48
C PHE A 161 5.09 -10.23 14.59
N LYS A 162 4.49 -11.24 15.22
CA LYS A 162 5.06 -12.58 15.35
C LYS A 162 5.32 -13.21 13.98
N SER A 163 4.32 -13.16 13.08
CA SER A 163 4.45 -13.69 11.72
C SER A 163 5.56 -12.97 10.95
N LEU A 164 5.64 -11.64 11.05
CA LEU A 164 6.71 -10.87 10.42
C LEU A 164 8.11 -11.24 10.95
N ARG A 165 8.27 -11.34 12.27
CA ARG A 165 9.56 -11.72 12.87
C ARG A 165 10.00 -13.11 12.42
N GLU A 166 9.10 -14.08 12.48
CA GLU A 166 9.40 -15.45 12.06
C GLU A 166 9.72 -15.53 10.56
N PHE A 167 8.96 -14.80 9.74
CA PHE A 167 9.21 -14.70 8.31
C PHE A 167 10.60 -14.14 8.00
N LEU A 168 10.99 -13.02 8.64
CA LEU A 168 12.33 -12.43 8.45
C LEU A 168 13.44 -13.41 8.87
N ARG A 169 13.28 -14.09 10.00
CA ARG A 169 14.23 -15.09 10.49
C ARG A 169 14.38 -16.27 9.54
N GLN A 170 13.27 -16.83 9.07
CA GLN A 170 13.30 -17.94 8.11
C GLN A 170 13.90 -17.53 6.76
N ALA A 171 13.69 -16.29 6.34
CA ALA A 171 14.28 -15.73 5.12
C ALA A 171 15.75 -15.32 5.29
N GLY A 172 16.28 -15.30 6.52
CA GLY A 172 17.64 -14.84 6.83
C GLY A 172 17.83 -13.33 6.64
N TRP A 173 16.82 -12.55 7.03
CA TRP A 173 16.78 -11.08 6.98
C TRP A 173 16.49 -10.44 8.35
N ASP A 174 16.57 -11.22 9.44
CA ASP A 174 16.34 -10.76 10.81
C ASP A 174 17.43 -9.81 11.34
N ASP A 175 18.63 -9.85 10.78
CA ASP A 175 19.74 -8.95 11.09
C ASP A 175 19.75 -7.65 10.25
N ALA A 176 18.79 -7.51 9.33
CA ALA A 176 18.74 -6.37 8.43
C ALA A 176 18.20 -5.11 9.13
N HIS A 177 18.87 -3.98 8.92
CA HIS A 177 18.32 -2.69 9.30
C HIS A 177 17.14 -2.35 8.38
N ARG A 178 15.97 -2.07 8.98
CA ARG A 178 14.73 -1.73 8.27
C ARG A 178 14.41 -0.25 8.40
N ALA A 179 13.99 0.38 7.31
CA ALA A 179 13.53 1.76 7.31
C ALA A 179 12.28 1.92 6.43
N PHE A 180 11.27 2.59 6.97
CA PHE A 180 10.00 2.82 6.27
C PHE A 180 10.24 3.54 4.93
N LEU A 181 9.63 3.02 3.87
CA LEU A 181 9.61 3.62 2.55
C LEU A 181 8.24 4.23 2.32
N GLN A 182 8.19 5.55 2.23
CA GLN A 182 6.94 6.28 2.08
C GLN A 182 6.23 5.87 0.77
N GLY A 183 5.05 5.26 0.91
CA GLY A 183 4.19 4.86 -0.20
C GLY A 183 3.18 5.95 -0.57
N ASP A 184 2.87 6.07 -1.86
CA ASP A 184 1.93 7.06 -2.38
C ASP A 184 0.49 6.56 -2.11
N ALA A 185 -0.11 7.01 -1.01
CA ALA A 185 -1.51 6.80 -0.63
C ALA A 185 -2.05 5.35 -0.55
N SER A 186 -1.20 4.34 -0.75
CA SER A 186 -1.56 2.94 -0.59
C SER A 186 -1.66 2.55 0.87
N SER A 187 -2.55 1.62 1.17
CA SER A 187 -2.65 0.96 2.47
C SER A 187 -1.68 -0.22 2.61
N ARG A 188 -0.79 -0.42 1.63
CA ARG A 188 0.34 -1.36 1.68
C ARG A 188 1.54 -0.60 2.23
N SER A 189 2.34 -1.26 3.05
CA SER A 189 3.57 -0.67 3.59
C SER A 189 4.79 -1.32 2.95
N TYR A 190 5.79 -0.50 2.68
CA TYR A 190 7.08 -0.94 2.18
C TYR A 190 8.17 -0.48 3.14
N GLU A 191 9.17 -1.31 3.35
CA GLU A 191 10.37 -0.97 4.11
C GLU A 191 11.60 -1.32 3.28
N THR A 192 12.58 -0.44 3.28
CA THR A 192 13.92 -0.79 2.79
C THR A 192 14.63 -1.64 3.83
N MET A 193 15.34 -2.67 3.39
CA MET A 193 16.13 -3.54 4.24
C MET A 193 17.56 -3.55 3.76
N ARG A 194 18.51 -3.42 4.71
CA ARG A 194 19.95 -3.49 4.42
C ARG A 194 20.64 -4.36 5.46
N LYS A 195 21.29 -5.42 5.00
CA LYS A 195 22.13 -6.29 5.84
C LYS A 195 23.50 -5.65 6.12
N PRO A 196 24.20 -6.07 7.18
CA PRO A 196 25.57 -5.63 7.47
C PRO A 196 26.57 -5.92 6.34
N ASN A 197 26.34 -6.99 5.56
CA ASN A 197 27.17 -7.35 4.40
C ASN A 197 26.94 -6.47 3.15
N GLY A 198 26.00 -5.52 3.22
CA GLY A 198 25.65 -4.60 2.12
C GLY A 198 24.50 -5.06 1.22
N GLU A 199 24.00 -6.29 1.37
CA GLU A 199 22.84 -6.80 0.63
C GLU A 199 21.59 -5.95 0.96
N SER A 200 20.77 -5.65 -0.05
CA SER A 200 19.57 -4.82 0.09
C SER A 200 18.34 -5.44 -0.56
N ALA A 201 17.19 -5.25 0.06
CA ALA A 201 15.89 -5.69 -0.43
C ALA A 201 14.79 -4.73 0.04
N ILE A 202 13.58 -4.96 -0.48
CA ILE A 202 12.36 -4.29 -0.02
C ILE A 202 11.48 -5.32 0.69
N LEU A 203 11.04 -5.01 1.90
CA LEU A 203 9.97 -5.74 2.58
C LEU A 203 8.64 -5.12 2.16
N MET A 204 7.73 -5.95 1.67
CA MET A 204 6.35 -5.59 1.36
C MET A 204 5.43 -6.21 2.40
N ILE A 205 4.61 -5.36 3.03
CA ILE A 205 3.58 -5.73 4.00
C ILE A 205 2.21 -5.39 3.40
N SER A 206 1.49 -6.43 2.98
CA SER A 206 0.20 -6.34 2.30
C SER A 206 -0.73 -7.50 2.73
N PRO A 207 -1.18 -7.52 4.00
CA PRO A 207 -2.14 -8.52 4.49
C PRO A 207 -3.42 -8.50 3.65
N ALA A 208 -4.08 -9.66 3.58
CA ALA A 208 -5.36 -9.79 2.90
C ALA A 208 -6.39 -8.83 3.52
N ARG A 209 -7.13 -8.12 2.68
CA ARG A 209 -8.12 -7.16 3.15
C ARG A 209 -9.53 -7.74 3.07
N PRO A 210 -10.37 -7.46 4.08
CA PRO A 210 -11.79 -7.72 3.95
C PRO A 210 -12.36 -6.86 2.83
N ASP A 211 -13.27 -7.44 2.07
CA ASP A 211 -14.07 -6.73 1.07
C ASP A 211 -14.72 -5.49 1.73
N GLY A 212 -14.54 -4.32 1.13
CA GLY A 212 -15.21 -3.10 1.61
C GLY A 212 -16.74 -3.26 1.61
N PRO A 213 -17.50 -2.35 2.24
CA PRO A 213 -18.96 -2.48 2.27
C PRO A 213 -19.53 -2.60 0.85
N PRO A 214 -20.57 -3.43 0.64
CA PRO A 214 -21.14 -3.62 -0.68
C PRO A 214 -21.76 -2.31 -1.18
N ILE A 215 -21.32 -1.86 -2.37
CA ILE A 215 -21.81 -0.63 -2.99
C ILE A 215 -22.81 -0.90 -4.11
N ARG A 216 -22.70 -2.04 -4.80
CA ARG A 216 -23.59 -2.39 -5.93
C ARG A 216 -23.64 -3.90 -6.12
N PHE A 217 -24.84 -4.45 -6.32
CA PHE A 217 -25.05 -5.89 -6.53
C PHE A 217 -24.42 -6.78 -5.44
N GLY A 218 -24.41 -6.31 -4.19
CA GLY A 218 -23.76 -7.02 -3.08
C GLY A 218 -22.22 -7.06 -3.14
N ARG A 219 -21.59 -6.31 -4.05
CA ARG A 219 -20.13 -6.27 -4.23
C ARG A 219 -19.55 -4.93 -3.79
N SER A 220 -18.35 -4.98 -3.22
CA SER A 220 -17.55 -3.82 -2.83
C SER A 220 -17.02 -3.05 -4.05
N TYR A 221 -16.46 -1.85 -3.85
CA TYR A 221 -15.78 -1.12 -4.92
C TYR A 221 -14.57 -1.90 -5.46
N SER A 222 -13.74 -2.49 -4.58
CA SER A 222 -12.54 -3.24 -4.98
C SER A 222 -12.91 -4.46 -5.83
N ALA A 223 -13.96 -5.18 -5.44
CA ALA A 223 -14.45 -6.34 -6.19
C ALA A 223 -14.99 -5.99 -7.58
N ILE A 224 -15.66 -4.84 -7.74
CA ILE A 224 -16.17 -4.38 -9.05
C ILE A 224 -15.02 -3.83 -9.89
N ALA A 225 -14.17 -2.98 -9.33
CA ALA A 225 -13.02 -2.37 -10.00
C ALA A 225 -11.83 -3.32 -10.20
N ARG A 226 -11.95 -4.58 -9.76
CA ARG A 226 -10.95 -5.65 -9.88
C ARG A 226 -9.61 -5.27 -9.25
N LEU A 227 -9.64 -4.65 -8.06
CA LEU A 227 -8.44 -4.29 -7.34
C LEU A 227 -7.86 -5.50 -6.59
N ALA A 228 -6.54 -5.55 -6.46
CA ALA A 228 -5.84 -6.60 -5.74
C ALA A 228 -6.02 -6.45 -4.23
N GLU A 229 -6.61 -7.47 -3.62
CA GLU A 229 -6.92 -7.52 -2.18
C GLU A 229 -5.92 -8.32 -1.35
N SER A 230 -5.00 -9.03 -2.00
CA SER A 230 -3.96 -9.83 -1.34
C SER A 230 -2.63 -9.75 -2.06
N ILE A 231 -1.56 -10.08 -1.35
CA ILE A 231 -0.20 -10.14 -1.90
C ILE A 231 -0.05 -11.19 -3.00
N ARG A 232 -0.97 -12.17 -3.09
CA ARG A 232 -0.94 -13.24 -4.09
C ARG A 232 -0.96 -12.68 -5.51
N ALA A 233 -1.72 -11.61 -5.76
CA ALA A 233 -1.77 -10.94 -7.05
C ALA A 233 -0.40 -10.34 -7.44
N PHE A 234 0.25 -9.66 -6.49
CA PHE A 234 1.59 -9.10 -6.69
C PHE A 234 2.60 -10.19 -7.03
N VAL A 235 2.67 -11.24 -6.20
CA VAL A 235 3.62 -12.34 -6.37
C VAL A 235 3.42 -13.05 -7.72
N ALA A 236 2.18 -13.42 -8.05
CA ALA A 236 1.86 -14.09 -9.30
C ALA A 236 2.26 -13.27 -10.53
N VAL A 237 1.89 -11.98 -10.57
CA VAL A 237 2.17 -11.12 -11.71
C VAL A 237 3.66 -10.78 -11.80
N ALA A 238 4.36 -10.63 -10.66
CA ALA A 238 5.81 -10.40 -10.63
C ALA A 238 6.56 -11.57 -11.27
N GLU A 239 6.26 -12.80 -10.83
CA GLU A 239 6.86 -14.02 -11.38
C GLU A 239 6.44 -14.25 -12.83
N GLY A 240 5.19 -13.94 -13.17
CA GLY A 240 4.68 -13.97 -14.54
C GLY A 240 5.46 -13.05 -15.47
N LEU A 241 5.66 -11.79 -15.08
CA LEU A 241 6.44 -10.81 -15.84
C LEU A 241 7.91 -11.23 -15.98
N ALA A 242 8.52 -11.73 -14.90
CA ALA A 242 9.88 -12.25 -14.91
C ALA A 242 10.05 -13.47 -15.82
N ALA A 243 9.08 -14.40 -15.84
CA ALA A 243 9.06 -15.53 -16.76
C ALA A 243 8.91 -15.09 -18.23
N GLN A 244 8.30 -13.92 -18.45
CA GLN A 244 8.25 -13.25 -19.74
C GLN A 244 9.51 -12.39 -20.01
N GLY A 245 10.52 -12.39 -19.14
CA GLY A 245 11.77 -11.66 -19.35
C GLY A 245 11.66 -10.15 -19.14
N PHE A 246 10.62 -9.67 -18.43
CA PHE A 246 10.49 -8.29 -17.99
C PHE A 246 11.05 -8.10 -16.58
N SER A 247 11.37 -6.85 -16.24
CA SER A 247 11.99 -6.50 -14.95
C SER A 247 10.94 -6.16 -13.89
N ALA A 248 10.18 -7.15 -13.43
CA ALA A 248 9.52 -7.07 -12.14
C ALA A 248 10.52 -7.38 -11.01
N PRO A 249 10.30 -6.93 -9.76
CA PRO A 249 11.15 -7.29 -8.62
C PRO A 249 11.17 -8.81 -8.44
N LYS A 250 12.37 -9.39 -8.33
CA LYS A 250 12.49 -10.81 -7.97
C LYS A 250 11.91 -11.05 -6.58
N ILE A 251 11.14 -12.12 -6.42
CA ILE A 251 10.63 -12.55 -5.11
C ILE A 251 11.72 -13.36 -4.40
N ILE A 252 12.28 -12.80 -3.33
CA ILE A 252 13.35 -13.42 -2.53
C ILE A 252 12.74 -14.38 -1.51
N ALA A 253 11.71 -13.92 -0.79
CA ALA A 253 10.94 -14.71 0.15
C ALA A 253 9.48 -14.23 0.18
N ARG A 254 8.55 -15.09 0.61
CA ARG A 254 7.13 -14.74 0.73
C ARG A 254 6.43 -15.57 1.80
N ASP A 255 5.42 -14.97 2.40
CA ASP A 255 4.38 -15.62 3.18
C ASP A 255 3.04 -15.07 2.68
N LEU A 256 2.33 -15.88 1.89
CA LEU A 256 1.11 -15.44 1.21
C LEU A 256 -0.07 -15.27 2.16
N ASP A 257 -0.09 -16.05 3.25
CA ASP A 257 -1.18 -16.02 4.23
C ASP A 257 -1.01 -14.83 5.18
N ALA A 258 0.22 -14.55 5.62
CA ALA A 258 0.54 -13.35 6.41
C ALA A 258 0.57 -12.07 5.56
N GLY A 259 0.63 -12.19 4.23
CA GLY A 259 0.68 -11.05 3.32
C GLY A 259 2.05 -10.36 3.31
N LEU A 260 3.13 -11.13 3.37
CA LEU A 260 4.52 -10.63 3.45
C LEU A 260 5.32 -11.09 2.24
N ALA A 261 6.20 -10.21 1.74
CA ALA A 261 7.19 -10.59 0.75
C ALA A 261 8.49 -9.78 0.92
N ILE A 262 9.62 -10.43 0.66
CA ILE A 262 10.91 -9.78 0.48
C ILE A 262 11.20 -9.80 -1.01
N VAL A 263 11.46 -8.62 -1.58
CA VAL A 263 11.64 -8.46 -3.02
C VAL A 263 12.91 -7.69 -3.35
N GLU A 264 13.43 -7.91 -4.55
CA GLU A 264 14.57 -7.17 -5.09
C GLU A 264 14.37 -5.65 -4.99
N ASP A 265 15.38 -4.93 -4.49
CA ASP A 265 15.43 -3.48 -4.59
C ASP A 265 15.86 -3.06 -6.00
N LEU A 266 14.91 -2.59 -6.81
CA LEU A 266 15.15 -2.10 -8.17
C LEU A 266 15.75 -0.69 -8.21
N GLY A 267 16.06 -0.07 -7.06
CA GLY A 267 16.59 1.28 -6.98
C GLY A 267 15.51 2.36 -7.03
N ARG A 268 15.93 3.61 -7.27
CA ARG A 268 15.06 4.80 -7.22
C ARG A 268 15.15 5.68 -8.47
N GLU A 269 15.95 5.26 -9.44
CA GLU A 269 16.12 6.02 -10.68
C GLU A 269 14.86 5.86 -11.55
N GLY A 270 14.15 6.94 -11.86
CA GLY A 270 12.88 6.88 -12.60
C GLY A 270 13.00 7.19 -14.09
N LEU A 271 11.86 7.39 -14.75
CA LEU A 271 11.78 7.79 -16.17
C LEU A 271 11.73 9.31 -16.40
N VAL A 272 11.71 10.09 -15.32
CA VAL A 272 11.55 11.54 -15.33
C VAL A 272 12.71 12.22 -14.62
N HIS A 273 13.01 13.45 -15.03
CA HIS A 273 13.90 14.38 -14.35
C HIS A 273 13.11 15.66 -14.05
N ALA A 274 13.77 16.68 -13.47
CA ALA A 274 13.09 17.89 -13.00
C ALA A 274 12.34 18.63 -14.13
N GLU A 275 12.86 18.58 -15.35
CA GLU A 275 12.34 19.29 -16.53
C GLU A 275 11.26 18.49 -17.28
N GLY A 276 11.05 17.21 -16.97
CA GLY A 276 10.01 16.39 -17.57
C GLY A 276 10.41 14.93 -17.89
N PRO A 277 9.72 14.29 -18.85
CA PRO A 277 10.02 12.92 -19.25
C PRO A 277 11.38 12.82 -19.94
N ILE A 278 12.13 11.75 -19.66
CA ILE A 278 13.37 11.43 -20.38
C ILE A 278 12.96 10.61 -21.62
N PRO A 279 13.04 11.16 -22.85
CA PRO A 279 12.44 10.54 -24.03
C PRO A 279 12.95 9.12 -24.29
N GLU A 280 14.26 8.88 -24.18
CA GLU A 280 14.87 7.56 -24.37
C GLU A 280 14.26 6.49 -23.45
N ARG A 281 14.03 6.82 -22.17
CA ARG A 281 13.48 5.85 -21.20
C ARG A 281 12.01 5.56 -21.45
N TYR A 282 11.26 6.57 -21.90
CA TYR A 282 9.89 6.39 -22.37
C TYR A 282 9.82 5.53 -23.64
N GLU A 283 10.77 5.70 -24.56
CA GLU A 283 10.89 4.87 -25.77
C GLU A 283 11.14 3.39 -25.43
N TRP A 284 12.00 3.10 -24.45
CA TRP A 284 12.17 1.73 -23.95
C TRP A 284 10.92 1.19 -23.24
N ALA A 285 10.23 2.03 -22.48
CA ALA A 285 9.00 1.63 -21.78
C ALA A 285 7.87 1.29 -22.76
N ILE A 286 7.68 2.07 -23.82
CA ILE A 286 6.68 1.77 -24.83
C ILE A 286 7.03 0.54 -25.67
N GLU A 287 8.32 0.30 -25.92
CA GLU A 287 8.77 -0.93 -26.56
C GLU A 287 8.52 -2.16 -25.67
N ALA A 288 8.71 -2.05 -24.36
CA ALA A 288 8.37 -3.09 -23.41
C ALA A 288 6.87 -3.45 -23.47
N LEU A 289 5.97 -2.47 -23.52
CA LEU A 289 4.54 -2.72 -23.71
C LEU A 289 4.24 -3.38 -25.06
N ALA A 290 4.85 -2.91 -26.16
CA ALA A 290 4.63 -3.50 -27.47
C ALA A 290 5.01 -4.98 -27.52
N ILE A 291 6.15 -5.33 -26.90
CA ILE A 291 6.59 -6.72 -26.77
C ILE A 291 5.65 -7.50 -25.85
N LEU A 292 5.29 -6.97 -24.68
CA LEU A 292 4.42 -7.66 -23.72
C LEU A 292 3.08 -8.01 -24.38
N HIS A 293 2.43 -7.02 -24.98
CA HIS A 293 1.12 -7.18 -25.57
C HIS A 293 1.11 -8.11 -26.79
N SER A 294 2.26 -8.31 -27.46
CA SER A 294 2.37 -9.19 -28.64
C SER A 294 2.38 -10.67 -28.28
N ARG A 295 2.57 -11.02 -27.01
CA ARG A 295 2.75 -12.39 -26.55
C ARG A 295 1.43 -13.09 -26.30
N SER A 296 1.45 -14.41 -26.45
CA SER A 296 0.42 -15.28 -25.90
C SER A 296 0.67 -15.45 -24.40
N LEU A 297 -0.06 -14.68 -23.59
CA LEU A 297 0.11 -14.63 -22.14
C LEU A 297 -0.95 -15.50 -21.43
N PRO A 298 -0.57 -16.25 -20.38
CA PRO A 298 -1.52 -17.07 -19.65
C PRO A 298 -2.51 -16.21 -18.85
N THR A 299 -3.75 -16.67 -18.73
CA THR A 299 -4.81 -16.02 -17.93
C THR A 299 -4.84 -16.51 -16.48
N VAL A 300 -4.14 -17.61 -16.21
CA VAL A 300 -3.96 -18.22 -14.89
C VAL A 300 -2.47 -18.40 -14.66
N LEU A 301 -1.97 -17.80 -13.59
CA LEU A 301 -0.57 -17.82 -13.21
C LEU A 301 -0.35 -18.84 -12.10
N PRO A 302 0.71 -19.66 -12.17
CA PRO A 302 1.08 -20.52 -11.06
C PRO A 302 1.59 -19.68 -9.89
N LEU A 303 1.36 -20.15 -8.67
CA LEU A 303 2.01 -19.68 -7.45
C LEU A 303 2.93 -20.79 -6.93
N SER A 304 4.00 -20.43 -6.24
CA SER A 304 4.96 -21.41 -5.72
C SER A 304 4.44 -22.30 -4.60
N ASP A 305 3.35 -21.91 -3.95
CA ASP A 305 2.65 -22.70 -2.93
C ASP A 305 1.83 -23.85 -3.56
N GLY A 306 1.95 -24.06 -4.88
CA GLY A 306 1.15 -25.00 -5.65
C GLY A 306 -0.23 -24.46 -6.02
N GLY A 307 -0.58 -23.25 -5.57
CA GLY A 307 -1.80 -22.56 -5.93
C GLY A 307 -1.75 -21.93 -7.31
N THR A 308 -2.84 -21.27 -7.68
CA THR A 308 -2.92 -20.47 -8.90
C THR A 308 -3.59 -19.13 -8.64
N TYR A 309 -3.29 -18.15 -9.48
CA TYR A 309 -3.93 -16.84 -9.51
C TYR A 309 -4.53 -16.60 -10.89
N ARG A 310 -5.85 -16.41 -10.95
CA ARG A 310 -6.55 -16.03 -12.19
C ARG A 310 -6.56 -14.52 -12.31
N ILE A 311 -6.00 -14.00 -13.40
CA ILE A 311 -6.04 -12.55 -13.68
C ILE A 311 -7.50 -12.16 -13.97
N PRO A 312 -8.06 -11.18 -13.25
CA PRO A 312 -9.44 -10.77 -13.45
C PRO A 312 -9.64 -10.08 -14.81
N PRO A 313 -10.82 -10.21 -15.45
CA PRO A 313 -11.12 -9.48 -16.68
C PRO A 313 -11.32 -7.99 -16.41
N TYR A 314 -10.88 -7.14 -17.34
CA TYR A 314 -11.20 -5.72 -17.31
C TYR A 314 -12.53 -5.46 -18.03
N ASP A 315 -13.60 -5.87 -17.37
CA ASP A 315 -14.94 -5.87 -17.97
C ASP A 315 -15.61 -4.48 -17.95
N ILE A 316 -16.79 -4.43 -18.56
CA ILE A 316 -17.58 -3.20 -18.67
C ILE A 316 -17.99 -2.64 -17.31
N ASP A 317 -18.21 -3.50 -16.31
CA ASP A 317 -18.62 -3.04 -14.97
C ASP A 317 -17.44 -2.36 -14.26
N ALA A 318 -16.23 -2.92 -14.39
CA ALA A 318 -15.00 -2.34 -13.86
C ALA A 318 -14.70 -0.96 -14.48
N LEU A 319 -14.79 -0.83 -15.82
CA LEU A 319 -14.53 0.44 -16.49
C LEU A 319 -15.62 1.50 -16.21
N LEU A 320 -16.88 1.07 -16.01
CA LEU A 320 -17.98 1.98 -15.72
C LEU A 320 -17.96 2.50 -14.29
N ILE A 321 -17.70 1.64 -13.29
CA ILE A 321 -17.64 2.10 -11.89
C ILE A 321 -16.53 3.15 -11.68
N GLU A 322 -15.47 3.07 -12.47
CA GLU A 322 -14.36 4.01 -12.43
C GLU A 322 -14.70 5.39 -13.03
N VAL A 323 -15.43 5.45 -14.15
CA VAL A 323 -15.83 6.75 -14.71
C VAL A 323 -16.90 7.43 -13.86
N GLU A 324 -17.69 6.68 -13.11
CA GLU A 324 -18.65 7.23 -12.14
C GLU A 324 -17.97 8.04 -11.03
N LEU A 325 -16.68 7.80 -10.73
CA LEU A 325 -15.92 8.62 -9.77
C LEU A 325 -15.91 10.11 -10.15
N LEU A 326 -15.97 10.43 -11.44
CA LEU A 326 -16.07 11.81 -11.89
C LEU A 326 -17.38 12.44 -11.40
N LEU A 327 -18.50 11.72 -11.52
CA LEU A 327 -19.82 12.20 -11.09
C LEU A 327 -19.88 12.36 -9.57
N ASP A 328 -19.28 11.40 -8.84
CA ASP A 328 -19.40 11.31 -7.39
C ASP A 328 -18.47 12.28 -6.65
N TRP A 329 -17.35 12.66 -7.26
CA TRP A 329 -16.32 13.47 -6.58
C TRP A 329 -15.94 14.72 -7.37
N TYR A 330 -15.63 14.56 -8.66
CA TYR A 330 -15.11 15.69 -9.44
C TYR A 330 -16.16 16.76 -9.70
N VAL A 331 -17.41 16.39 -10.01
CA VAL A 331 -18.47 17.39 -10.30
C VAL A 331 -18.80 18.23 -9.07
N ASP A 332 -18.94 17.60 -7.90
CA ASP A 332 -19.15 18.33 -6.64
C ASP A 332 -17.97 19.28 -6.35
N ARG A 333 -16.74 18.80 -6.52
CA ARG A 333 -15.56 19.64 -6.33
C ARG A 333 -15.53 20.84 -7.28
N ALA A 334 -15.70 20.61 -8.58
CA ALA A 334 -15.45 21.60 -9.62
C ALA A 334 -16.61 22.60 -9.80
N ALA A 335 -17.85 22.16 -9.57
CA ALA A 335 -19.04 22.95 -9.85
C ALA A 335 -20.00 23.07 -8.66
N LYS A 336 -19.68 22.47 -7.50
CA LYS A 336 -20.52 22.50 -6.28
C LYS A 336 -21.97 22.13 -6.57
N THR A 337 -22.13 21.13 -7.44
CA THR A 337 -23.43 20.70 -7.96
C THR A 337 -23.49 19.18 -8.04
N ILE A 338 -24.70 18.65 -8.18
CA ILE A 338 -24.97 17.23 -8.34
C ILE A 338 -25.53 17.03 -9.74
N VAL A 339 -25.01 16.04 -10.46
CA VAL A 339 -25.56 15.65 -11.76
C VAL A 339 -26.94 15.02 -11.56
N PRO A 340 -28.02 15.54 -12.20
CA PRO A 340 -29.34 14.95 -12.09
C PRO A 340 -29.35 13.47 -12.50
N SER A 341 -30.21 12.66 -11.87
CA SER A 341 -30.27 11.21 -12.09
C SER A 341 -30.44 10.83 -13.58
N GLY A 342 -31.25 11.58 -14.33
CA GLY A 342 -31.41 11.41 -15.78
C GLY A 342 -30.10 11.64 -16.55
N ALA A 343 -29.37 12.71 -16.23
CA ALA A 343 -28.07 13.01 -16.87
C ALA A 343 -27.00 11.97 -16.50
N ARG A 344 -27.01 11.46 -15.26
CA ARG A 344 -26.15 10.34 -14.81
C ARG A 344 -26.45 9.06 -15.59
N ALA A 345 -27.72 8.73 -15.81
CA ALA A 345 -28.10 7.56 -16.61
C ALA A 345 -27.63 7.68 -18.07
N VAL A 346 -27.75 8.88 -18.67
CA VAL A 346 -27.23 9.15 -20.01
C VAL A 346 -25.71 9.00 -20.06
N PHE A 347 -24.97 9.57 -19.09
CA PHE A 347 -23.52 9.43 -18.99
C PHE A 347 -23.07 7.97 -19.01
N ILE A 348 -23.67 7.14 -18.14
CA ILE A 348 -23.34 5.72 -18.04
C ILE A 348 -23.66 4.99 -19.35
N LYS A 349 -24.79 5.31 -19.98
CA LYS A 349 -25.18 4.71 -21.28
C LYS A 349 -24.18 5.05 -22.39
N LEU A 350 -23.73 6.31 -22.47
CA LEU A 350 -22.78 6.76 -23.47
C LEU A 350 -21.41 6.08 -23.29
N TRP A 351 -20.89 6.04 -22.06
CA TRP A 351 -19.65 5.32 -21.76
C TRP A 351 -19.76 3.83 -22.03
N ARG A 352 -20.89 3.20 -21.67
CA ARG A 352 -21.11 1.78 -21.95
C ARG A 352 -21.03 1.50 -23.45
N HIS A 353 -21.63 2.35 -24.27
CA HIS A 353 -21.58 2.22 -25.73
C HIS A 353 -20.15 2.35 -26.26
N ALA A 354 -19.41 3.39 -25.83
CA ALA A 354 -18.04 3.62 -26.29
C ALA A 354 -17.08 2.50 -25.85
N LEU A 355 -17.23 1.97 -24.63
CA LEU A 355 -16.31 0.98 -24.06
C LEU A 355 -16.60 -0.45 -24.53
N ASN A 356 -17.79 -0.72 -25.05
CA ASN A 356 -18.19 -2.07 -25.44
C ASN A 356 -17.21 -2.71 -26.43
N GLU A 357 -16.76 -1.95 -27.44
CA GLU A 357 -15.78 -2.46 -28.42
C GLU A 357 -14.45 -2.83 -27.77
N CYS A 358 -13.96 -2.04 -26.80
CA CYS A 358 -12.72 -2.31 -26.08
C CYS A 358 -12.84 -3.57 -25.20
N CYS A 359 -14.00 -3.81 -24.58
CA CYS A 359 -14.24 -4.98 -23.75
C CYS A 359 -14.41 -6.28 -24.56
N THR A 360 -14.87 -6.19 -25.81
CA THR A 360 -15.09 -7.36 -26.68
C THR A 360 -13.91 -7.68 -27.60
N ALA A 361 -12.91 -6.80 -27.64
CA ALA A 361 -11.68 -7.01 -28.40
C ALA A 361 -10.76 -8.05 -27.74
N GLY A 362 -9.70 -8.45 -28.45
CA GLY A 362 -8.67 -9.34 -27.89
C GLY A 362 -8.01 -8.71 -26.66
N THR A 363 -7.89 -9.49 -25.58
CA THR A 363 -7.32 -9.04 -24.31
C THR A 363 -5.88 -9.51 -24.13
N THR A 364 -5.09 -8.71 -23.43
CA THR A 364 -3.75 -9.03 -22.93
C THR A 364 -3.66 -8.66 -21.45
N TRP A 365 -2.54 -8.97 -20.79
CA TRP A 365 -2.21 -8.33 -19.52
C TRP A 365 -2.17 -6.82 -19.71
N THR A 366 -3.07 -6.13 -19.01
CA THR A 366 -3.10 -4.68 -18.84
C THR A 366 -2.68 -4.40 -17.40
N LEU A 367 -1.53 -3.76 -17.22
CA LEU A 367 -0.91 -3.49 -15.92
C LEU A 367 -1.61 -2.34 -15.17
N ARG A 368 -2.40 -1.52 -15.89
CA ARG A 368 -3.21 -0.37 -15.44
C ARG A 368 -2.42 0.85 -15.01
N ASP A 369 -1.40 0.66 -14.19
CA ASP A 369 -0.61 1.76 -13.60
C ASP A 369 0.81 1.84 -14.22
N PHE A 370 0.89 1.58 -15.53
CA PHE A 370 2.13 1.69 -16.31
C PHE A 370 2.45 3.16 -16.64
N HIS A 371 3.05 3.88 -15.71
CA HIS A 371 3.39 5.31 -15.83
C HIS A 371 4.62 5.66 -14.97
N SER A 372 5.19 6.85 -15.11
CA SER A 372 6.56 7.14 -14.63
C SER A 372 6.84 6.93 -13.14
N PRO A 373 5.92 7.18 -12.18
CA PRO A 373 6.15 6.78 -10.78
C PRO A 373 6.40 5.28 -10.56
N ASN A 374 5.85 4.44 -11.43
CA ASN A 374 5.83 2.99 -11.29
C ASN A 374 6.83 2.31 -12.23
N LEU A 375 7.69 3.09 -12.86
CA LEU A 375 8.73 2.63 -13.78
C LEU A 375 10.09 3.12 -13.31
N LEU A 376 11.03 2.19 -13.18
CA LEU A 376 12.40 2.43 -12.73
C LEU A 376 13.37 2.16 -13.87
N TRP A 377 14.42 2.96 -13.96
CA TRP A 377 15.51 2.79 -14.90
C TRP A 377 16.60 1.92 -14.29
N LEU A 378 16.95 0.85 -15.00
CA LEU A 378 17.93 -0.16 -14.58
C LEU A 378 19.11 -0.14 -15.55
N PRO A 379 20.08 0.79 -15.40
CA PRO A 379 21.14 1.02 -16.39
C PRO A 379 22.05 -0.20 -16.61
N GLY A 380 22.16 -1.08 -15.60
CA GLY A 380 22.93 -2.33 -15.68
C GLY A 380 22.21 -3.51 -16.36
N ARG A 381 20.94 -3.36 -16.76
CA ARG A 381 20.20 -4.40 -17.52
C ARG A 381 20.21 -4.07 -19.01
N GLU A 382 19.83 -5.03 -19.86
CA GLU A 382 19.85 -4.88 -21.32
C GLU A 382 18.45 -4.87 -21.95
N GLY A 383 18.30 -4.18 -23.08
CA GLY A 383 17.04 -4.07 -23.81
C GLY A 383 15.87 -3.61 -22.92
N VAL A 384 14.70 -4.25 -23.08
CA VAL A 384 13.50 -3.92 -22.29
C VAL A 384 13.64 -4.24 -20.79
N GLN A 385 14.66 -5.01 -20.39
CA GLN A 385 14.94 -5.22 -18.97
C GLN A 385 15.48 -3.97 -18.28
N ARG A 386 15.89 -2.93 -19.03
CA ARG A 386 16.20 -1.61 -18.48
C ARG A 386 15.01 -0.94 -17.81
N VAL A 387 13.78 -1.38 -18.11
CA VAL A 387 12.54 -0.83 -17.54
C VAL A 387 12.06 -1.72 -16.40
N GLY A 388 12.46 -1.36 -15.19
CA GLY A 388 11.90 -1.91 -13.96
C GLY A 388 10.44 -1.51 -13.81
N MET A 389 9.58 -2.45 -13.44
CA MET A 389 8.14 -2.23 -13.28
C MET A 389 7.78 -2.50 -11.83
N ILE A 390 7.01 -1.61 -11.20
CA ILE A 390 6.42 -1.80 -9.88
C ILE A 390 4.92 -1.51 -9.95
N ASP A 391 4.20 -1.79 -8.86
CA ASP A 391 2.77 -1.46 -8.71
C ASP A 391 1.85 -2.09 -9.77
N PHE A 392 2.17 -3.30 -10.23
CA PHE A 392 1.44 -4.05 -11.27
C PHE A 392 0.44 -5.07 -10.72
N GLN A 393 0.25 -5.15 -9.40
CA GLN A 393 -0.63 -6.15 -8.77
C GLN A 393 -2.10 -6.03 -9.21
N ASP A 394 -2.53 -4.84 -9.62
CA ASP A 394 -3.88 -4.57 -10.12
C ASP A 394 -4.04 -4.97 -11.60
N CYS A 395 -3.11 -5.77 -12.15
CA CYS A 395 -3.16 -6.29 -13.51
C CYS A 395 -4.46 -7.04 -13.81
N VAL A 396 -5.02 -6.75 -14.98
CA VAL A 396 -6.29 -7.28 -15.50
C VAL A 396 -6.10 -7.78 -16.93
N LEU A 397 -7.03 -8.62 -17.41
CA LEU A 397 -7.13 -8.99 -18.81
C LEU A 397 -7.95 -7.92 -19.55
N GLY A 398 -7.28 -7.03 -20.26
CA GLY A 398 -7.90 -5.86 -20.89
C GLY A 398 -7.29 -5.51 -22.25
N HIS A 399 -7.77 -4.42 -22.83
CA HIS A 399 -7.28 -3.94 -24.12
C HIS A 399 -5.91 -3.25 -23.97
N PRO A 400 -4.92 -3.55 -24.83
CA PRO A 400 -3.53 -3.06 -24.68
C PRO A 400 -3.38 -1.54 -24.72
N ALA A 401 -4.32 -0.83 -25.37
CA ALA A 401 -4.24 0.63 -25.48
C ALA A 401 -4.39 1.35 -24.12
N TYR A 402 -4.91 0.68 -23.08
CA TYR A 402 -5.01 1.27 -21.75
C TYR A 402 -3.62 1.60 -21.17
N ASP A 403 -2.68 0.66 -21.19
CA ASP A 403 -1.32 0.88 -20.69
C ASP A 403 -0.54 1.88 -21.55
N VAL A 404 -0.77 1.85 -22.87
CA VAL A 404 -0.17 2.83 -23.79
C VAL A 404 -0.65 4.24 -23.47
N ALA A 405 -1.96 4.42 -23.20
CA ALA A 405 -2.50 5.69 -22.74
C ALA A 405 -1.98 6.06 -21.34
N SER A 406 -1.77 5.07 -20.46
CA SER A 406 -1.20 5.33 -19.12
C SER A 406 0.19 5.95 -19.18
N LEU A 407 1.04 5.48 -20.10
CA LEU A 407 2.39 6.00 -20.31
C LEU A 407 2.38 7.32 -21.10
N ALA A 408 1.68 7.35 -22.23
CA ALA A 408 1.75 8.47 -23.17
C ALA A 408 0.92 9.69 -22.72
N GLN A 409 -0.04 9.48 -21.81
CA GLN A 409 -0.84 10.51 -21.14
C GLN A 409 -0.64 10.41 -19.61
N ASP A 410 0.63 10.43 -19.20
CA ASP A 410 1.05 10.31 -17.80
C ASP A 410 0.39 11.40 -16.93
N ALA A 411 -0.30 10.98 -15.88
CA ALA A 411 -1.01 11.92 -15.01
C ALA A 411 -0.07 12.70 -14.09
N ARG A 412 1.16 12.22 -13.84
CA ARG A 412 2.11 12.81 -12.88
C ARG A 412 3.11 13.76 -13.54
N VAL A 413 3.43 13.57 -14.81
CA VAL A 413 4.32 14.46 -15.58
C VAL A 413 3.68 14.87 -16.91
N THR A 414 3.94 16.10 -17.37
CA THR A 414 3.43 16.55 -18.66
C THR A 414 4.23 15.91 -19.80
N VAL A 415 3.63 14.94 -20.49
CA VAL A 415 4.17 14.39 -21.74
C VAL A 415 3.91 15.40 -22.88
N PRO A 416 4.95 15.89 -23.58
CA PRO A 416 4.79 16.73 -24.77
C PRO A 416 4.08 15.99 -25.90
N ASP A 417 3.27 16.69 -26.68
CA ASP A 417 2.47 16.09 -27.76
C ASP A 417 3.32 15.40 -28.82
N GLU A 418 4.51 15.93 -29.13
CA GLU A 418 5.47 15.29 -30.03
C GLU A 418 5.95 13.94 -29.49
N LEU A 419 6.24 13.87 -28.18
CA LEU A 419 6.66 12.64 -27.53
C LEU A 419 5.51 11.63 -27.50
N GLU A 420 4.29 12.03 -27.14
CA GLU A 420 3.10 11.15 -27.19
C GLU A 420 2.92 10.52 -28.59
N LEU A 421 2.96 11.34 -29.64
CA LEU A 421 2.85 10.85 -31.02
C LEU A 421 3.97 9.88 -31.39
N ARG A 422 5.21 10.18 -30.98
CA ARG A 422 6.37 9.31 -31.20
C ARG A 422 6.20 7.97 -30.51
N LEU A 423 5.73 7.95 -29.26
CA LEU A 423 5.50 6.72 -28.50
C LEU A 423 4.43 5.85 -29.15
N ILE A 424 3.29 6.44 -29.54
CA ILE A 424 2.22 5.72 -30.23
C ILE A 424 2.72 5.13 -31.56
N ALA A 425 3.49 5.90 -32.34
CA ALA A 425 4.06 5.44 -33.59
C ALA A 425 5.08 4.30 -33.39
N SER A 426 5.95 4.41 -32.38
CA SER A 426 6.90 3.35 -32.02
C SER A 426 6.20 2.08 -31.56
N TYR A 427 5.16 2.20 -30.72
CA TYR A 427 4.32 1.09 -30.29
C TYR A 427 3.72 0.36 -31.50
N ALA A 428 3.05 1.10 -32.39
CA ALA A 428 2.37 0.55 -33.55
C ALA A 428 3.35 -0.13 -34.52
N ARG A 429 4.51 0.49 -34.76
CA ARG A 429 5.56 -0.09 -35.61
C ARG A 429 6.06 -1.40 -35.02
N LYS A 430 6.38 -1.43 -33.73
CA LYS A 430 6.88 -2.64 -33.07
C LYS A 430 5.81 -3.73 -33.03
N ARG A 431 4.55 -3.38 -32.75
CA ARG A 431 3.42 -4.32 -32.82
C ARG A 431 3.27 -4.95 -34.19
N ARG A 432 3.29 -4.17 -35.25
CA ARG A 432 3.18 -4.67 -36.62
C ARG A 432 4.36 -5.55 -37.04
N GLN A 433 5.56 -5.29 -36.52
CA GLN A 433 6.72 -6.14 -36.74
C GLN A 433 6.60 -7.51 -36.06
N LEU A 434 5.93 -7.57 -34.90
CA LEU A 434 5.78 -8.79 -34.11
C LEU A 434 4.50 -9.57 -34.45
N ASP A 435 3.50 -8.87 -34.98
CA ASP A 435 2.17 -9.38 -35.26
C ASP A 435 1.59 -8.62 -36.48
N GLU A 436 1.60 -9.29 -37.64
CA GLU A 436 1.13 -8.71 -38.90
C GLU A 436 -0.37 -8.40 -38.89
N SER A 437 -1.15 -8.99 -37.97
CA SER A 437 -2.59 -8.74 -37.82
C SER A 437 -2.91 -7.45 -37.04
N PHE A 438 -1.89 -6.74 -36.56
CA PHE A 438 -2.09 -5.50 -35.81
C PHE A 438 -2.65 -4.37 -36.69
N GLU A 439 -3.87 -3.94 -36.37
CA GLU A 439 -4.56 -2.86 -37.06
C GLU A 439 -4.44 -1.52 -36.33
N MET A 440 -3.74 -0.56 -36.94
CA MET A 440 -3.50 0.75 -36.33
C MET A 440 -4.79 1.57 -36.16
N THR A 441 -5.75 1.44 -37.10
CA THR A 441 -6.99 2.23 -37.06
C THR A 441 -7.87 1.87 -35.87
N SER A 442 -8.06 0.57 -35.60
CA SER A 442 -8.83 0.09 -34.44
C SER A 442 -8.09 0.41 -33.14
N PHE A 443 -6.76 0.25 -33.13
CA PHE A 443 -5.94 0.62 -31.98
C PHE A 443 -6.03 2.11 -31.63
N ALA A 444 -5.91 3.00 -32.61
CA ALA A 444 -5.98 4.45 -32.40
C ALA A 444 -7.35 4.88 -31.82
N ARG A 445 -8.43 4.25 -32.29
CA ARG A 445 -9.77 4.47 -31.76
C ARG A 445 -9.89 4.01 -30.31
N ALA A 446 -9.41 2.80 -29.99
CA ALA A 446 -9.40 2.29 -28.62
C ALA A 446 -8.50 3.12 -27.69
N TYR A 447 -7.35 3.62 -28.18
CA TYR A 447 -6.48 4.54 -27.46
C TYR A 447 -7.21 5.83 -27.08
N ALA A 448 -7.96 6.44 -28.00
CA ALA A 448 -8.74 7.63 -27.70
C ALA A 448 -9.82 7.38 -26.64
N ILE A 449 -10.55 6.26 -26.76
CA ILE A 449 -11.62 5.87 -25.82
C ILE A 449 -11.05 5.59 -24.43
N LEU A 450 -10.01 4.76 -24.32
CA LEU A 450 -9.43 4.36 -23.03
C LEU A 450 -8.60 5.48 -22.40
N GLY A 451 -7.96 6.34 -23.20
CA GLY A 451 -7.32 7.55 -22.70
C GLY A 451 -8.32 8.50 -22.05
N ALA A 452 -9.46 8.75 -22.71
CA ALA A 452 -10.53 9.58 -22.14
C ALA A 452 -11.21 8.92 -20.92
N GLN A 453 -11.41 7.60 -20.92
CA GLN A 453 -11.94 6.84 -19.78
C GLN A 453 -11.00 6.98 -18.57
N ARG A 454 -9.69 6.78 -18.79
CA ARG A 454 -8.67 6.90 -17.75
C ARG A 454 -8.58 8.32 -17.21
N ALA A 455 -8.57 9.33 -18.08
CA ALA A 455 -8.57 10.73 -17.65
C ALA A 455 -9.80 11.07 -16.80
N THR A 456 -10.98 10.59 -17.21
CA THR A 456 -12.24 10.72 -16.45
C THR A 456 -12.14 10.08 -15.06
N LYS A 457 -11.66 8.84 -14.98
CA LYS A 457 -11.40 8.13 -13.73
C LYS A 457 -10.46 8.92 -12.84
N ILE A 458 -9.32 9.38 -13.37
CA ILE A 458 -8.28 10.05 -12.58
C ILE A 458 -8.76 11.39 -12.01
N LEU A 459 -9.55 12.17 -12.77
CA LEU A 459 -10.17 13.40 -12.25
C LEU A 459 -11.05 13.11 -11.03
N GLY A 460 -11.85 12.04 -11.08
CA GLY A 460 -12.63 11.56 -9.94
C GLY A 460 -11.75 11.12 -8.76
N ILE A 461 -10.69 10.36 -9.02
CA ILE A 461 -9.74 9.90 -7.98
C ILE A 461 -9.06 11.08 -7.29
N PHE A 462 -8.53 12.05 -8.02
CA PHE A 462 -7.84 13.20 -7.43
C PHE A 462 -8.80 14.10 -6.65
N ALA A 463 -10.04 14.26 -7.11
CA ALA A 463 -11.07 14.97 -6.34
C ALA A 463 -11.39 14.23 -5.03
N ARG A 464 -11.55 12.91 -5.06
CA ARG A 464 -11.77 12.09 -3.87
C ARG A 464 -10.61 12.17 -2.87
N LEU A 465 -9.37 12.07 -3.37
CA LEU A 465 -8.17 12.13 -2.53
C LEU A 465 -8.06 13.45 -1.78
N ASP A 466 -8.44 14.55 -2.42
CA ASP A 466 -8.52 15.86 -1.78
C ASP A 466 -9.68 15.93 -0.77
N GLN A 467 -10.91 15.64 -1.21
CA GLN A 467 -12.11 15.87 -0.41
C GLN A 467 -12.28 14.90 0.77
N ARG A 468 -11.92 13.63 0.61
CA ARG A 468 -12.11 12.57 1.61
C ARG A 468 -10.83 12.24 2.35
N ASP A 469 -9.71 12.15 1.62
CA ASP A 469 -8.46 11.62 2.16
C ASP A 469 -7.48 12.73 2.60
N GLY A 470 -7.85 14.01 2.44
CA GLY A 470 -7.06 15.16 2.89
C GLY A 470 -5.74 15.34 2.13
N LYS A 471 -5.69 14.98 0.84
CA LYS A 471 -4.47 15.00 0.01
C LYS A 471 -4.56 16.03 -1.13
N PRO A 472 -4.48 17.34 -0.84
CA PRO A 472 -4.62 18.40 -1.84
C PRO A 472 -3.47 18.46 -2.86
N GLN A 473 -2.32 17.83 -2.59
CA GLN A 473 -1.17 17.85 -3.50
C GLN A 473 -1.48 17.24 -4.88
N TYR A 474 -2.43 16.30 -4.98
CA TYR A 474 -2.80 15.71 -6.28
C TYR A 474 -3.56 16.68 -7.19
N LEU A 475 -4.09 17.78 -6.64
CA LEU A 475 -4.77 18.83 -7.41
C LEU A 475 -3.83 19.51 -8.40
N ALA A 476 -2.53 19.57 -8.09
CA ALA A 476 -1.51 20.11 -8.99
C ALA A 476 -1.44 19.37 -10.33
N HIS A 477 -1.93 18.13 -10.39
CA HIS A 477 -1.97 17.32 -11.61
C HIS A 477 -3.27 17.46 -12.42
N MET A 478 -4.34 18.01 -11.84
CA MET A 478 -5.66 18.09 -12.49
C MET A 478 -5.65 18.82 -13.84
N PRO A 479 -5.02 20.00 -14.02
CA PRO A 479 -5.05 20.71 -15.30
C PRO A 479 -4.51 19.88 -16.46
N ARG A 480 -3.50 19.06 -16.19
CA ARG A 480 -2.91 18.14 -17.18
C ARG A 480 -3.89 17.03 -17.55
N VAL A 481 -4.54 16.42 -16.57
CA VAL A 481 -5.51 15.34 -16.81
C VAL A 481 -6.74 15.88 -17.57
N GLN A 482 -7.19 17.11 -17.26
CA GLN A 482 -8.23 17.80 -18.03
C GLN A 482 -7.82 17.97 -19.50
N ARG A 483 -6.57 18.42 -19.77
CA ARG A 483 -6.04 18.54 -21.14
C ARG A 483 -6.09 17.20 -21.89
N TYR A 484 -5.72 16.09 -21.25
CA TYR A 484 -5.79 14.76 -21.86
C TYR A 484 -7.22 14.32 -22.13
N LEU A 485 -8.14 14.58 -21.20
CA LEU A 485 -9.57 14.31 -21.42
C LEU A 485 -10.09 15.09 -22.63
N LEU A 486 -9.86 16.40 -22.69
CA LEU A 486 -10.31 17.25 -23.81
C LEU A 486 -9.71 16.78 -25.14
N LYS A 487 -8.43 16.42 -25.16
CA LYS A 487 -7.76 15.85 -26.33
C LYS A 487 -8.46 14.57 -26.80
N GLY A 488 -8.78 13.65 -25.89
CA GLY A 488 -9.53 12.43 -26.20
C GLY A 488 -10.93 12.72 -26.74
N LEU A 489 -11.67 13.64 -26.11
CA LEU A 489 -13.04 14.02 -26.48
C LEU A 489 -13.16 14.63 -27.88
N ARG A 490 -12.06 15.08 -28.50
CA ARG A 490 -12.04 15.54 -29.91
C ARG A 490 -12.18 14.38 -30.91
N HIS A 491 -11.96 13.13 -30.48
CA HIS A 491 -12.05 11.98 -31.37
C HIS A 491 -13.50 11.69 -31.78
N PRO A 492 -13.80 11.37 -33.06
CA PRO A 492 -15.17 11.14 -33.53
C PRO A 492 -15.97 10.09 -32.75
N ALA A 493 -15.29 9.04 -32.25
CA ALA A 493 -15.92 7.99 -31.44
C ALA A 493 -16.48 8.48 -30.10
N LEU A 494 -16.10 9.67 -29.63
CA LEU A 494 -16.50 10.23 -28.34
C LEU A 494 -17.38 11.48 -28.46
N GLN A 495 -17.90 11.82 -29.65
CA GLN A 495 -18.66 13.06 -29.86
C GLN A 495 -19.90 13.21 -28.97
N ASP A 496 -20.67 12.13 -28.75
CA ASP A 496 -21.83 12.17 -27.86
C ASP A 496 -21.40 12.39 -26.39
N ILE A 497 -20.30 11.76 -25.98
CA ILE A 497 -19.71 11.96 -24.65
C ILE A 497 -19.22 13.40 -24.53
N ALA A 498 -18.50 13.92 -25.52
CA ALA A 498 -18.01 15.31 -25.54
C ALA A 498 -19.15 16.32 -25.38
N ARG A 499 -20.29 16.11 -26.07
CA ARG A 499 -21.50 16.93 -25.90
C ARG A 499 -22.06 16.87 -24.48
N TRP A 500 -22.06 15.68 -23.86
CA TRP A 500 -22.45 15.54 -22.46
C TRP A 500 -21.55 16.36 -21.52
N TYR A 501 -20.23 16.26 -21.69
CA TYR A 501 -19.28 17.04 -20.88
C TYR A 501 -19.43 18.54 -21.11
N ALA A 502 -19.60 19.01 -22.35
CA ALA A 502 -19.80 20.43 -22.64
C ALA A 502 -21.09 20.98 -22.00
N THR A 503 -22.15 20.16 -21.94
CA THR A 503 -23.43 20.53 -21.33
C THR A 503 -23.35 20.61 -19.80
N HIS A 504 -22.72 19.62 -19.17
CA HIS A 504 -22.75 19.47 -17.71
C HIS A 504 -21.51 20.00 -16.99
N LEU A 505 -20.39 20.16 -17.70
CA LEU A 505 -19.11 20.65 -17.18
C LEU A 505 -18.48 21.67 -18.15
N PRO A 506 -19.19 22.77 -18.50
CA PRO A 506 -18.71 23.75 -19.48
C PRO A 506 -17.38 24.41 -19.09
N HIS A 507 -17.08 24.49 -17.79
CA HIS A 507 -15.80 25.03 -17.29
C HIS A 507 -14.57 24.24 -17.78
N LEU A 508 -14.72 22.96 -18.11
CA LEU A 508 -13.63 22.17 -18.69
C LEU A 508 -13.21 22.70 -20.06
N PHE A 509 -14.13 23.33 -20.80
CA PHE A 509 -13.90 23.83 -22.15
C PHE A 509 -13.56 25.33 -22.18
N ALA A 510 -13.63 26.02 -21.04
CA ALA A 510 -13.45 27.47 -20.97
C ALA A 510 -11.99 27.93 -21.22
N ASN A 511 -11.01 27.04 -21.08
CA ASN A 511 -9.58 27.33 -21.32
C ASN A 511 -9.11 26.95 -22.74
N ASP A 512 -10.00 26.43 -23.59
CA ASP A 512 -9.74 26.04 -24.98
C ASP A 512 -10.23 27.12 -25.99
N ALA A 513 -10.71 28.27 -25.50
CA ALA A 513 -11.28 29.38 -26.27
C ALA A 513 -10.31 30.55 -26.47
#